data_AF-A0A3S4IFT9-F1
#
_entry.id   AF-A0A3S4IFT9-F1
#
_cell.length_a   1.000
_cell.length_b   1.000
_cell.length_c   1.000
_cell.angle_alpha   90.00
_cell.angle_beta   90.00
_cell.angle_gamma   90.00
#
_symmetry.space_group_name_H-M   'P 1'
#
loop_
_entity.id
_entity.type
_entity.pdbx_description
1 polymer ?
#
loop_
_entity_poly.entity_id
_entity_poly.type
_entity_poly.pdbx_seq_one_letter_code
_entity_poly.pdbx_strand_id
1 'polypeptide(L)'
;MSFLSPGFYSRIVATSVHGEVLHCKGDLSQSLSLMQQTEQMARHHDVWHYALWSLIQQSEIQFAQGFLQAAWETQERAFQLIKEQHLEQLPMHEFLVRIRAQLLWAWARLDEAEASARSGIAVLSTFQPQQQLQCLTLLVQCSLARGDLDNARSQLNRLENLLGNGRYHCDWISNADKVRVIYWQLTGDKKSAANWLRHTPKPAFANNHFLQGQWRNIARAQILLGEFEPAEIVLEELNENARSLRLMSDLNRNLLLLNQLYWQSGRKNDAQRVLLDALQLANRTGFISHFVIEGEAMAQQLRQLIQLNTLPEMEQHRAQRILREINQHHRHKFAHFDEGFVERLLNHPDVPELIRTSPLTQREWQVLGLIYSGYSNEQIAGELAVAATTIKTHIRNLYQKLGVAHRQDAVQHAQQLLKMMGYGV
;
A
#
# COMPACT_ATOMS: atom_id res chain seq x y z
N MET A 1 29.60 11.52 34.52
CA MET A 1 29.98 10.38 33.66
C MET A 1 30.34 9.20 34.56
N SER A 2 29.36 8.40 34.97
CA SER A 2 29.61 7.13 35.63
C SER A 2 30.01 6.12 34.56
N PHE A 3 31.25 5.65 34.59
CA PHE A 3 31.68 4.53 33.77
C PHE A 3 30.84 3.30 34.18
N LEU A 4 29.93 2.88 33.29
CA LEU A 4 29.16 1.64 33.44
C LEU A 4 30.15 0.47 33.63
N SER A 5 29.90 -0.41 34.60
CA SER A 5 30.69 -1.64 34.75
C SER A 5 30.58 -2.48 33.44
N PRO A 6 31.69 -2.93 32.83
CA PRO A 6 31.71 -3.58 31.52
C PRO A 6 30.77 -4.79 31.37
N GLY A 7 30.40 -5.44 32.49
CA GLY A 7 29.54 -6.62 32.50
C GLY A 7 28.07 -6.38 32.18
N PHE A 8 27.51 -5.20 32.48
CA PHE A 8 26.07 -4.96 32.28
C PHE A 8 25.75 -4.54 30.84
N TYR A 9 26.57 -3.67 30.25
CA TYR A 9 26.40 -3.25 28.86
C TYR A 9 26.50 -4.44 27.91
N SER A 10 27.54 -5.28 28.06
CA SER A 10 27.73 -6.50 27.27
C SER A 10 26.55 -7.47 27.38
N ARG A 11 25.93 -7.58 28.57
CA ARG A 11 24.73 -8.39 28.77
C ARG A 11 23.52 -7.83 28.02
N ILE A 12 23.30 -6.51 28.03
CA ILE A 12 22.23 -5.86 27.26
C ILE A 12 22.41 -6.15 25.76
N VAL A 13 23.64 -5.96 25.24
CA VAL A 13 23.96 -6.26 23.83
C VAL A 13 23.67 -7.72 23.51
N ALA A 14 24.17 -8.66 24.32
CA ALA A 14 24.00 -10.09 24.08
C ALA A 14 22.52 -10.51 24.09
N THR A 15 21.71 -9.99 25.03
CA THR A 15 20.27 -10.27 25.08
C THR A 15 19.53 -9.67 23.89
N SER A 16 19.87 -8.44 23.48
CA SER A 16 19.31 -7.80 22.27
C SER A 16 19.59 -8.64 21.02
N VAL A 17 20.86 -9.03 20.81
CA VAL A 17 21.28 -9.84 19.66
C VAL A 17 20.61 -11.21 19.68
N HIS A 18 20.45 -11.83 20.85
CA HIS A 18 19.74 -13.10 20.94
C HIS A 18 18.27 -12.96 20.53
N GLY A 19 17.62 -11.88 20.97
CA GLY A 19 16.27 -11.53 20.52
C GLY A 19 16.17 -11.34 19.00
N GLU A 20 17.12 -10.64 18.39
CA GLU A 20 17.21 -10.41 16.94
C GLU A 20 17.34 -11.73 16.18
N VAL A 21 18.20 -12.63 16.66
CA VAL A 21 18.39 -13.96 16.06
C VAL A 21 17.09 -14.77 16.11
N LEU A 22 16.35 -14.73 17.22
CA LEU A 22 15.05 -15.40 17.31
C LEU A 22 14.00 -14.78 16.40
N HIS A 23 13.99 -13.44 16.26
CA HIS A 23 13.14 -12.75 15.31
C HIS A 23 13.41 -13.23 13.88
N CYS A 24 14.69 -13.27 13.48
CA CYS A 24 15.12 -13.76 12.17
C CYS A 24 14.82 -15.23 11.92
N LYS A 25 14.68 -16.05 12.98
CA LYS A 25 14.28 -17.47 12.91
C LYS A 25 12.76 -17.67 12.93
N GLY A 26 11.98 -16.61 13.15
CA GLY A 26 10.53 -16.67 13.26
C GLY A 26 10.00 -17.10 14.63
N ASP A 27 10.85 -17.23 15.66
CA ASP A 27 10.39 -17.44 17.04
C ASP A 27 10.00 -16.10 17.68
N LEU A 28 8.87 -15.58 17.22
CA LEU A 28 8.38 -14.25 17.55
C LEU A 28 8.03 -14.12 19.05
N SER A 29 7.54 -15.19 19.67
CA SER A 29 7.13 -15.16 21.08
C SER A 29 8.33 -15.05 22.00
N GLN A 30 9.35 -15.89 21.78
CA GLN A 30 10.57 -15.83 22.59
C GLN A 30 11.38 -14.57 22.28
N SER A 31 11.44 -14.16 21.01
CA SER A 31 12.07 -12.89 20.61
C SER A 31 11.44 -11.69 21.33
N LEU A 32 10.11 -11.59 21.35
CA LEU A 32 9.41 -10.49 22.03
C LEU A 32 9.73 -10.43 23.53
N SER A 33 9.79 -11.58 24.20
CA SER A 33 10.18 -11.69 25.61
C SER A 33 11.60 -11.18 25.86
N LEU A 34 12.55 -11.55 25.00
CA LEU A 34 13.94 -11.07 25.11
C LEU A 34 14.06 -9.56 24.83
N MET A 35 13.27 -9.02 23.90
CA MET A 35 13.23 -7.59 23.67
C MET A 35 12.70 -6.85 24.90
N GLN A 36 11.63 -7.33 25.52
CA GLN A 36 11.10 -6.74 26.76
C GLN A 36 12.14 -6.76 27.90
N GLN A 37 12.88 -7.87 28.05
CA GLN A 37 13.99 -7.96 29.01
C GLN A 37 15.11 -6.96 28.67
N THR A 38 15.47 -6.84 27.40
CA THR A 38 16.47 -5.87 26.91
C THR A 38 16.04 -4.44 27.22
N GLU A 39 14.77 -4.09 27.00
CA GLU A 39 14.22 -2.77 27.33
C GLU A 39 14.36 -2.47 28.82
N GLN A 40 13.94 -3.41 29.68
CA GLN A 40 14.01 -3.25 31.13
C GLN A 40 15.45 -3.04 31.63
N MET A 41 16.39 -3.88 31.17
CA MET A 41 17.80 -3.75 31.53
C MET A 41 18.41 -2.44 31.00
N ALA A 42 18.08 -2.06 29.76
CA ALA A 42 18.59 -0.84 29.14
C ALA A 42 18.09 0.42 29.87
N ARG A 43 16.79 0.47 30.23
CA ARG A 43 16.22 1.57 31.02
C ARG A 43 16.83 1.67 32.42
N HIS A 44 17.10 0.53 33.07
CA HIS A 44 17.68 0.51 34.41
C HIS A 44 19.12 1.06 34.46
N HIS A 45 19.84 1.00 33.34
CA HIS A 45 21.22 1.44 33.21
C HIS A 45 21.42 2.66 32.28
N ASP A 46 20.34 3.40 31.98
CA ASP A 46 20.34 4.58 31.12
C ASP A 46 20.95 4.36 29.71
N VAL A 47 20.86 3.13 29.19
CA VAL A 47 21.34 2.76 27.84
C VAL A 47 20.24 3.01 26.81
N TRP A 48 19.90 4.28 26.60
CA TRP A 48 18.68 4.69 25.90
C TRP A 48 18.56 4.21 24.45
N HIS A 49 19.67 4.09 23.73
CA HIS A 49 19.66 3.57 22.36
C HIS A 49 19.23 2.10 22.30
N TYR A 50 19.58 1.27 23.29
CA TYR A 50 19.08 -0.12 23.35
C TYR A 50 17.64 -0.21 23.85
N ALA A 51 17.20 0.68 24.73
CA ALA A 51 15.80 0.76 25.12
C ALA A 51 14.91 1.14 23.91
N LEU A 52 15.34 2.13 23.12
CA LEU A 52 14.66 2.55 21.90
C LEU A 52 14.69 1.45 20.83
N TRP A 53 15.84 0.83 20.60
CA TRP A 53 15.99 -0.28 19.66
C TRP A 53 15.09 -1.46 20.01
N SER A 54 15.02 -1.82 21.29
CA SER A 54 14.10 -2.87 21.75
C SER A 54 12.65 -2.55 21.44
N LEU A 55 12.18 -1.31 21.72
CA LEU A 55 10.80 -0.92 21.42
C LEU A 55 10.49 -0.98 19.91
N ILE A 56 11.44 -0.57 19.07
CA ILE A 56 11.33 -0.68 17.61
C ILE A 56 11.12 -2.15 17.21
N GLN A 57 11.97 -3.05 17.71
CA GLN A 57 11.88 -4.47 17.39
C GLN A 57 10.61 -5.13 17.94
N GLN A 58 10.18 -4.77 19.15
CA GLN A 58 8.90 -5.22 19.71
C GLN A 58 7.74 -4.83 18.77
N SER A 59 7.75 -3.60 18.25
CA SER A 59 6.75 -3.14 17.29
C SER A 59 6.79 -3.91 15.98
N GLU A 60 7.97 -4.22 15.44
CA GLU A 60 8.09 -5.00 14.19
C GLU A 60 7.55 -6.42 14.36
N ILE A 61 7.86 -7.07 15.49
CA ILE A 61 7.34 -8.40 15.83
C ILE A 61 5.82 -8.37 15.95
N GLN A 62 5.27 -7.40 16.69
CA GLN A 62 3.81 -7.23 16.84
C GLN A 62 3.13 -6.97 15.49
N PHE A 63 3.75 -6.15 14.63
CA PHE A 63 3.26 -5.90 13.29
C PHE A 63 3.25 -7.17 12.45
N ALA A 64 4.33 -7.98 12.48
CA ALA A 64 4.40 -9.26 11.77
C ALA A 64 3.32 -10.26 12.24
N GLN A 65 3.08 -10.32 13.57
CA GLN A 65 2.01 -11.13 14.19
C GLN A 65 0.59 -10.63 13.90
N GLY A 66 0.43 -9.49 13.23
CA GLY A 66 -0.85 -8.88 12.90
C GLY A 66 -1.51 -8.12 14.04
N PHE A 67 -0.77 -7.76 15.09
CA PHE A 67 -1.24 -6.97 16.23
C PHE A 67 -0.90 -5.48 16.06
N LEU A 68 -1.47 -4.85 15.03
CA LEU A 68 -1.10 -3.48 14.66
C LEU A 68 -1.41 -2.45 15.74
N GLN A 69 -2.47 -2.63 16.52
CA GLN A 69 -2.79 -1.73 17.63
C GLN A 69 -1.72 -1.81 18.73
N ALA A 70 -1.28 -3.01 19.09
CA ALA A 70 -0.19 -3.20 20.06
C ALA A 70 1.13 -2.62 19.52
N ALA A 71 1.41 -2.79 18.22
CA ALA A 71 2.57 -2.18 17.57
C ALA A 71 2.52 -0.64 17.66
N TRP A 72 1.34 -0.03 17.41
CA TRP A 72 1.15 1.41 17.57
C TRP A 72 1.45 1.89 18.99
N GLU A 73 0.90 1.21 20.00
CA GLU A 73 1.12 1.55 21.42
C GLU A 73 2.59 1.39 21.83
N THR A 74 3.28 0.39 21.33
CA THR A 74 4.73 0.24 21.52
C THR A 74 5.51 1.37 20.86
N GLN A 75 5.12 1.81 19.66
CA GLN A 75 5.71 2.98 19.00
C GLN A 75 5.46 4.27 19.78
N GLU A 76 4.27 4.45 20.38
CA GLU A 76 3.98 5.60 21.25
C GLU A 76 4.93 5.64 22.46
N ARG A 77 5.19 4.49 23.10
CA ARG A 77 6.20 4.40 24.17
C ARG A 77 7.61 4.76 23.69
N ALA A 78 7.95 4.43 22.44
CA ALA A 78 9.22 4.81 21.83
C ALA A 78 9.32 6.32 21.57
N PHE A 79 8.25 6.94 21.05
CA PHE A 79 8.20 8.40 20.86
C PHE A 79 8.28 9.15 22.19
N GLN A 80 7.61 8.65 23.23
CA GLN A 80 7.71 9.19 24.57
C GLN A 80 9.15 9.14 25.10
N LEU A 81 9.83 7.99 24.94
CA LEU A 81 11.23 7.84 25.33
C LEU A 81 12.15 8.84 24.59
N ILE A 82 11.94 9.03 23.28
CA ILE A 82 12.71 10.00 22.49
C ILE A 82 12.56 11.41 23.07
N LYS A 83 11.33 11.82 23.38
CA LYS A 83 11.03 13.15 23.92
C LYS A 83 11.61 13.36 25.32
N GLU A 84 11.50 12.36 26.19
CA GLU A 84 12.00 12.42 27.57
C GLU A 84 13.53 12.50 27.65
N GLN A 85 14.22 11.84 26.72
CA GLN A 85 15.69 11.72 26.71
C GLN A 85 16.36 12.56 25.61
N HIS A 86 15.60 13.42 24.92
CA HIS A 86 16.08 14.32 23.86
C HIS A 86 16.85 13.60 22.73
N LEU A 87 16.27 12.51 22.21
CA LEU A 87 16.90 11.61 21.24
C LEU A 87 16.51 11.91 19.78
N GLU A 88 15.89 13.06 19.50
CA GLU A 88 15.26 13.35 18.20
C GLU A 88 16.27 13.38 17.04
N GLN A 89 17.54 13.67 17.33
CA GLN A 89 18.62 13.75 16.35
C GLN A 89 19.32 12.40 16.10
N LEU A 90 18.98 11.35 16.85
CA LEU A 90 19.58 10.04 16.63
C LEU A 90 19.07 9.44 15.31
N PRO A 91 19.93 8.81 14.49
CA PRO A 91 19.50 8.13 13.27
C PRO A 91 18.41 7.08 13.51
N MET A 92 18.36 6.48 14.71
CA MET A 92 17.33 5.52 15.11
C MET A 92 15.92 6.13 15.16
N HIS A 93 15.79 7.45 15.30
CA HIS A 93 14.51 8.13 15.19
C HIS A 93 13.92 7.98 13.78
N GLU A 94 14.74 7.93 12.72
CA GLU A 94 14.25 7.61 11.36
C GLU A 94 13.56 6.25 11.35
N PHE A 95 14.16 5.24 12.00
CA PHE A 95 13.62 3.89 11.99
C PHE A 95 12.22 3.88 12.61
N LEU A 96 12.06 4.57 13.75
CA LEU A 96 10.77 4.68 14.44
C LEU A 96 9.70 5.36 13.56
N VAL A 97 10.01 6.52 12.95
CA VAL A 97 9.05 7.22 12.08
C VAL A 97 8.78 6.45 10.78
N ARG A 98 9.72 5.62 10.32
CA ARG A 98 9.54 4.72 9.18
C ARG A 98 8.56 3.59 9.50
N ILE A 99 8.71 2.88 10.62
CA ILE A 99 7.76 1.82 10.99
C ILE A 99 6.39 2.39 11.40
N ARG A 100 6.35 3.62 11.92
CA ARG A 100 5.11 4.38 12.12
C ARG A 100 4.40 4.67 10.80
N ALA A 101 5.15 5.15 9.80
CA ALA A 101 4.63 5.39 8.46
C ALA A 101 4.10 4.11 7.80
N GLN A 102 4.79 2.97 7.94
CA GLN A 102 4.32 1.68 7.45
C GLN A 102 2.98 1.27 8.06
N LEU A 103 2.82 1.47 9.37
CA LEU A 103 1.60 1.15 10.10
C LEU A 103 0.43 2.07 9.68
N LEU A 104 0.68 3.39 9.63
CA LEU A 104 -0.28 4.37 9.13
C LEU A 104 -0.72 4.07 7.70
N TRP A 105 0.25 3.69 6.84
CA TRP A 105 -0.03 3.27 5.49
C TRP A 105 -0.94 2.03 5.48
N ALA A 106 -0.69 1.02 6.32
CA ALA A 106 -1.54 -0.17 6.40
C ALA A 106 -3.01 0.18 6.74
N TRP A 107 -3.23 1.22 7.55
CA TRP A 107 -4.55 1.74 7.95
C TRP A 107 -5.18 2.76 6.99
N ALA A 108 -4.55 3.00 5.83
CA ALA A 108 -4.96 4.01 4.85
C ALA A 108 -4.92 5.47 5.35
N ARG A 109 -4.13 5.75 6.39
CA ARG A 109 -3.86 7.13 6.86
C ARG A 109 -2.68 7.70 6.07
N LEU A 110 -2.88 7.89 4.76
CA LEU A 110 -1.80 8.12 3.79
C LEU A 110 -1.07 9.46 4.01
N ASP A 111 -1.78 10.53 4.37
CA ASP A 111 -1.17 11.84 4.62
C ASP A 111 -0.24 11.82 5.83
N GLU A 112 -0.67 11.14 6.89
CA GLU A 112 0.13 10.96 8.10
C GLU A 112 1.32 10.03 7.85
N ALA A 113 1.12 8.96 7.05
CA ALA A 113 2.20 8.07 6.64
C ALA A 113 3.27 8.82 5.83
N GLU A 114 2.85 9.66 4.90
CA GLU A 114 3.74 10.51 4.11
C GLU A 114 4.48 11.52 5.00
N ALA A 115 3.78 12.22 5.89
CA ALA A 115 4.41 13.17 6.81
C ALA A 115 5.46 12.49 7.70
N SER A 116 5.15 11.29 8.23
CA SER A 116 6.06 10.49 9.03
C SER A 116 7.29 10.04 8.23
N ALA A 117 7.12 9.60 6.97
CA ALA A 117 8.24 9.27 6.09
C ALA A 117 9.12 10.49 5.74
N ARG A 118 8.51 11.66 5.50
CA ARG A 118 9.24 12.92 5.27
C ARG A 118 10.04 13.36 6.49
N SER A 119 9.48 13.17 7.70
CA SER A 119 10.21 13.40 8.94
C SER A 119 11.45 12.52 9.04
N GLY A 120 11.37 11.25 8.63
CA GLY A 120 12.54 10.36 8.59
C GLY A 120 13.63 10.84 7.63
N ILE A 121 13.25 11.35 6.46
CA ILE A 121 14.20 11.98 5.52
C ILE A 121 14.86 13.21 6.14
N ALA A 122 14.11 14.03 6.88
CA ALA A 122 14.64 15.21 7.55
C ALA A 122 15.66 14.84 8.65
N VAL A 123 15.39 13.79 9.44
CA VAL A 123 16.34 13.24 10.43
C VAL A 123 17.65 12.81 9.75
N LEU A 124 17.58 12.26 8.55
CA LEU A 124 18.75 11.81 7.78
C LEU A 124 19.34 12.86 6.83
N SER A 125 18.95 14.14 6.95
CA SER A 125 19.36 15.20 6.00
C SER A 125 20.86 15.46 5.96
N THR A 126 21.57 15.21 7.07
CA THR A 126 23.03 15.37 7.17
C THR A 126 23.81 14.12 6.73
N PHE A 127 23.12 13.02 6.40
CA PHE A 127 23.72 11.77 5.97
C PHE A 127 23.75 11.66 4.45
N GLN A 128 24.47 10.67 3.95
CA GLN A 128 24.49 10.35 2.52
C GLN A 128 23.06 10.02 2.02
N PRO A 129 22.66 10.47 0.81
CA PRO A 129 21.31 10.24 0.27
C PRO A 129 20.86 8.78 0.27
N GLN A 130 21.81 7.84 0.16
CA GLN A 130 21.57 6.40 0.19
C GLN A 130 20.87 5.94 1.49
N GLN A 131 21.07 6.64 2.61
CA GLN A 131 20.41 6.31 3.88
C GLN A 131 18.90 6.56 3.84
N GLN A 132 18.42 7.39 2.90
CA GLN A 132 17.01 7.77 2.77
C GLN A 132 16.19 6.75 1.95
N LEU A 133 16.82 5.68 1.44
CA LEU A 133 16.21 4.70 0.52
C LEU A 133 14.87 4.15 1.03
N GLN A 134 14.79 3.79 2.31
CA GLN A 134 13.59 3.18 2.87
C GLN A 134 12.44 4.18 3.10
N CYS A 135 12.73 5.40 3.56
CA CYS A 135 11.70 6.45 3.62
C CYS A 135 11.21 6.83 2.22
N LEU A 136 12.10 6.92 1.23
CA LEU A 136 11.71 7.19 -0.15
C LEU A 136 10.83 6.06 -0.70
N THR A 137 11.14 4.80 -0.37
CA THR A 137 10.28 3.65 -0.69
C THR A 137 8.88 3.84 -0.12
N LEU A 138 8.73 4.31 1.12
CA LEU A 138 7.41 4.58 1.71
C LEU A 138 6.67 5.74 1.04
N LEU A 139 7.37 6.78 0.60
CA LEU A 139 6.75 7.86 -0.17
C LEU A 139 6.16 7.33 -1.47
N VAL A 140 6.93 6.50 -2.21
CA VAL A 140 6.43 5.83 -3.40
C VAL A 140 5.22 4.97 -3.05
N GLN A 141 5.28 4.21 -1.95
CA GLN A 141 4.18 3.37 -1.50
C GLN A 141 2.90 4.16 -1.19
N CYS A 142 3.03 5.36 -0.62
CA CYS A 142 1.91 6.28 -0.41
C CYS A 142 1.34 6.75 -1.76
N SER A 143 2.19 7.22 -2.68
CA SER A 143 1.78 7.65 -4.03
C SER A 143 1.03 6.54 -4.79
N LEU A 144 1.53 5.29 -4.72
CA LEU A 144 0.89 4.13 -5.33
C LEU A 144 -0.48 3.83 -4.72
N ALA A 145 -0.61 3.89 -3.39
CA ALA A 145 -1.90 3.71 -2.72
C ALA A 145 -2.89 4.84 -3.03
N ARG A 146 -2.38 6.05 -3.31
CA ARG A 146 -3.17 7.19 -3.82
C ARG A 146 -3.53 7.10 -5.30
N GLY A 147 -3.03 6.10 -6.04
CA GLY A 147 -3.17 6.05 -7.50
C GLY A 147 -2.47 7.18 -8.25
N ASP A 148 -1.60 7.96 -7.59
CA ASP A 148 -0.83 9.05 -8.17
C ASP A 148 0.45 8.49 -8.82
N LEU A 149 0.27 7.97 -10.04
CA LEU A 149 1.33 7.29 -10.77
C LEU A 149 2.44 8.24 -11.25
N ASP A 150 2.11 9.51 -11.52
CA ASP A 150 3.08 10.52 -11.97
C ASP A 150 4.08 10.85 -10.86
N ASN A 151 3.58 11.12 -9.65
CA ASN A 151 4.42 11.36 -8.50
C ASN A 151 5.17 10.08 -8.09
N ALA A 152 4.51 8.91 -8.15
CA ALA A 152 5.18 7.63 -7.93
C ALA A 152 6.36 7.44 -8.89
N ARG A 153 6.20 7.76 -10.19
CA ARG A 153 7.27 7.64 -11.19
C ARG A 153 8.43 8.60 -10.92
N SER A 154 8.12 9.85 -10.56
CA SER A 154 9.14 10.84 -10.18
C SER A 154 9.97 10.39 -8.98
N GLN A 155 9.30 9.88 -7.94
CA GLN A 155 9.95 9.34 -6.74
C GLN A 155 10.73 8.05 -7.05
N LEU A 156 10.20 7.18 -7.91
CA LEU A 156 10.88 5.96 -8.37
C LEU A 156 12.16 6.26 -9.14
N ASN A 157 12.21 7.32 -9.96
CA ASN A 157 13.45 7.73 -10.64
C ASN A 157 14.56 8.02 -9.61
N ARG A 158 14.22 8.69 -8.50
CA ARG A 158 15.17 8.93 -7.41
C ARG A 158 15.53 7.61 -6.70
N LEU A 159 14.55 6.74 -6.44
CA LEU A 159 14.78 5.45 -5.79
C LEU A 159 15.74 4.57 -6.60
N GLU A 160 15.53 4.46 -7.91
CA GLU A 160 16.37 3.67 -8.81
C GLU A 160 17.78 4.26 -8.95
N ASN A 161 17.91 5.58 -8.92
CA ASN A 161 19.22 6.22 -8.84
C ASN A 161 19.96 5.87 -7.54
N LEU A 162 19.28 5.87 -6.40
CA LEU A 162 19.89 5.45 -5.13
C LEU A 162 20.28 3.96 -5.16
N LEU A 163 19.43 3.09 -5.68
CA LEU A 163 19.72 1.66 -5.83
C LEU A 163 20.96 1.40 -6.69
N GLY A 164 21.12 2.14 -7.80
CA GLY A 164 22.28 2.01 -8.69
C GLY A 164 23.60 2.55 -8.11
N ASN A 165 23.54 3.40 -7.08
CA ASN A 165 24.71 4.09 -6.51
C ASN A 165 25.00 3.71 -5.05
N GLY A 166 24.50 2.57 -4.58
CA GLY A 166 24.73 2.10 -3.21
C GLY A 166 24.83 0.58 -3.10
N ARG A 167 25.43 0.13 -2.00
CA ARG A 167 25.40 -1.29 -1.60
C ARG A 167 24.50 -1.40 -0.38
N TYR A 168 23.43 -2.17 -0.51
CA TYR A 168 22.39 -2.27 0.50
C TYR A 168 22.25 -3.70 0.99
N HIS A 169 21.71 -3.85 2.20
CA HIS A 169 21.30 -5.16 2.69
C HIS A 169 20.11 -5.68 1.85
N CYS A 170 19.94 -7.00 1.79
CA CYS A 170 18.99 -7.63 0.87
C CYS A 170 17.52 -7.29 1.15
N ASP A 171 17.16 -7.01 2.39
CA ASP A 171 15.84 -6.56 2.83
C ASP A 171 15.53 -5.11 2.39
N TRP A 172 16.54 -4.23 2.35
CA TRP A 172 16.37 -2.87 1.82
C TRP A 172 16.10 -2.91 0.32
N ILE A 173 16.82 -3.77 -0.39
CA ILE A 173 16.62 -3.99 -1.83
C ILE A 173 15.23 -4.58 -2.08
N SER A 174 14.83 -5.62 -1.35
CA SER A 174 13.51 -6.24 -1.52
C SER A 174 12.37 -5.28 -1.18
N ASN A 175 12.54 -4.40 -0.18
CA ASN A 175 11.57 -3.36 0.14
C ASN A 175 11.46 -2.30 -0.97
N ALA A 176 12.58 -1.88 -1.56
CA ALA A 176 12.58 -0.96 -2.69
C ALA A 176 11.99 -1.60 -3.96
N ASP A 177 12.31 -2.86 -4.23
CA ASP A 177 11.75 -3.61 -5.36
C ASP A 177 10.25 -3.84 -5.23
N LYS A 178 9.72 -3.96 -4.01
CA LYS A 178 8.26 -4.07 -3.76
C LYS A 178 7.48 -2.95 -4.44
N VAL A 179 7.90 -1.70 -4.28
CA VAL A 179 7.18 -0.56 -4.88
C VAL A 179 7.41 -0.46 -6.40
N ARG A 180 8.57 -0.91 -6.90
CA ARG A 180 8.85 -1.00 -8.34
C ARG A 180 7.94 -2.03 -9.01
N VAL A 181 7.79 -3.22 -8.42
CA VAL A 181 6.95 -4.29 -8.96
C VAL A 181 5.46 -3.91 -8.88
N ILE A 182 5.01 -3.27 -7.81
CA ILE A 182 3.63 -2.74 -7.73
C ILE A 182 3.40 -1.68 -8.82
N TYR A 183 4.35 -0.76 -9.03
CA TYR A 183 4.24 0.23 -10.10
C TYR A 183 4.13 -0.42 -11.48
N TRP A 184 5.00 -1.39 -11.80
CA TRP A 184 4.95 -2.12 -13.07
C TRP A 184 3.64 -2.89 -13.24
N GLN A 185 3.08 -3.45 -12.17
CA GLN A 185 1.76 -4.07 -12.20
C GLN A 185 0.68 -3.06 -12.58
N LEU A 186 0.66 -1.89 -11.94
CA LEU A 186 -0.34 -0.85 -12.17
C LEU A 186 -0.24 -0.23 -13.57
N THR A 187 0.96 -0.15 -14.14
CA THR A 187 1.19 0.38 -15.50
C THR A 187 1.22 -0.70 -16.58
N GLY A 188 1.10 -1.98 -16.23
CA GLY A 188 1.22 -3.09 -17.17
C GLY A 188 2.61 -3.28 -17.79
N ASP A 189 3.68 -2.80 -17.13
CA ASP A 189 5.05 -2.87 -17.64
C ASP A 189 5.67 -4.27 -17.45
N LYS A 190 5.26 -5.20 -18.32
CA LYS A 190 5.78 -6.56 -18.37
C LYS A 190 7.28 -6.61 -18.71
N LYS A 191 7.79 -5.64 -19.47
CA LYS A 191 9.19 -5.64 -19.92
C LYS A 191 10.13 -5.43 -18.74
N SER A 192 9.87 -4.42 -17.91
CA SER A 192 10.67 -4.15 -16.72
C SER A 192 10.56 -5.27 -15.69
N ALA A 193 9.36 -5.79 -15.46
CA ALA A 193 9.13 -6.92 -14.55
C ALA A 193 9.88 -8.18 -14.99
N ALA A 194 9.82 -8.57 -16.27
CA ALA A 194 10.56 -9.72 -16.79
C ALA A 194 12.08 -9.52 -16.68
N ASN A 195 12.57 -8.30 -16.96
CA ASN A 195 13.99 -8.02 -16.82
C ASN A 195 14.46 -8.13 -15.37
N TRP A 196 13.71 -7.56 -14.43
CA TRP A 196 14.02 -7.66 -13.01
C TRP A 196 13.97 -9.11 -12.53
N LEU A 197 12.93 -9.87 -12.88
CA LEU A 197 12.72 -11.26 -12.43
C LEU A 197 13.88 -12.19 -12.84
N ARG A 198 14.50 -11.96 -14.00
CA ARG A 198 15.69 -12.71 -14.45
C ARG A 198 16.91 -12.51 -13.54
N HIS A 199 17.12 -11.30 -13.04
CA HIS A 199 18.35 -10.92 -12.33
C HIS A 199 18.18 -10.87 -10.80
N THR A 200 16.95 -10.78 -10.31
CA THR A 200 16.68 -10.66 -8.87
C THR A 200 17.11 -11.92 -8.11
N PRO A 201 17.66 -11.77 -6.89
CA PRO A 201 17.99 -12.92 -6.05
C PRO A 201 16.74 -13.73 -5.70
N LYS A 202 16.91 -15.05 -5.70
CA LYS A 202 15.89 -16.04 -5.33
C LYS A 202 16.40 -16.80 -4.10
N PRO A 203 16.06 -16.35 -2.88
CA PRO A 203 16.59 -16.96 -1.66
C PRO A 203 16.04 -18.39 -1.52
N ALA A 204 16.86 -19.32 -1.04
CA ALA A 204 16.50 -20.74 -0.96
C ALA A 204 15.33 -21.04 0.00
N PHE A 205 15.08 -20.17 0.97
CA PHE A 205 14.03 -20.35 1.99
C PHE A 205 13.26 -19.05 2.21
N ALA A 206 12.02 -19.16 2.68
CA ALA A 206 11.18 -18.05 3.11
C ALA A 206 10.87 -18.10 4.61
N ASN A 207 11.87 -18.41 5.44
CA ASN A 207 11.68 -18.74 6.86
C ASN A 207 11.50 -17.53 7.80
N ASN A 208 11.40 -16.31 7.26
CA ASN A 208 11.07 -15.12 8.03
C ASN A 208 10.36 -14.07 7.17
N HIS A 209 9.80 -13.06 7.82
CA HIS A 209 9.01 -12.02 7.15
C HIS A 209 9.83 -11.19 6.13
N PHE A 210 11.16 -11.07 6.31
CA PHE A 210 12.04 -10.37 5.36
C PHE A 210 12.16 -11.13 4.03
N LEU A 211 12.37 -12.46 4.09
CA LEU A 211 12.49 -13.32 2.92
C LEU A 211 11.13 -13.57 2.25
N GLN A 212 10.05 -13.60 3.03
CA GLN A 212 8.67 -13.56 2.52
C GLN A 212 8.44 -12.36 1.60
N GLY A 213 9.00 -11.19 1.92
CA GLY A 213 8.91 -9.98 1.09
C GLY A 213 9.46 -10.18 -0.32
N GLN A 214 10.65 -10.77 -0.43
CA GLN A 214 11.29 -10.99 -1.72
C GLN A 214 10.52 -11.99 -2.60
N TRP A 215 10.05 -13.09 -2.00
CA TRP A 215 9.26 -14.08 -2.74
C TRP A 215 7.89 -13.54 -3.16
N ARG A 216 7.27 -12.65 -2.38
CA ARG A 216 6.07 -11.92 -2.85
C ARG A 216 6.36 -11.01 -4.04
N ASN A 217 7.50 -10.34 -4.07
CA ASN A 217 7.88 -9.52 -5.24
C ASN A 217 8.02 -10.41 -6.48
N ILE A 218 8.64 -11.59 -6.34
CA ILE A 218 8.76 -12.60 -7.39
C ILE A 218 7.38 -13.06 -7.87
N ALA A 219 6.51 -13.49 -6.95
CA ALA A 219 5.16 -13.95 -7.28
C ALA A 219 4.33 -12.86 -7.97
N ARG A 220 4.42 -11.60 -7.51
CA ARG A 220 3.73 -10.47 -8.15
C ARG A 220 4.21 -10.23 -9.58
N ALA A 221 5.53 -10.31 -9.83
CA ALA A 221 6.08 -10.20 -11.18
C ALA A 221 5.64 -11.38 -12.07
N GLN A 222 5.63 -12.61 -11.54
CA GLN A 222 5.15 -13.79 -12.25
C GLN A 222 3.67 -13.67 -12.63
N ILE A 223 2.81 -13.23 -11.71
CA ILE A 223 1.38 -12.97 -11.97
C ILE A 223 1.21 -11.94 -13.11
N LEU A 224 1.98 -10.84 -13.09
CA LEU A 224 1.96 -9.83 -14.16
C LEU A 224 2.38 -10.40 -15.53
N LEU A 225 3.30 -11.35 -15.53
CA LEU A 225 3.78 -12.03 -16.74
C LEU A 225 2.86 -13.16 -17.22
N GLY A 226 1.86 -13.55 -16.43
CA GLY A 226 0.98 -14.69 -16.71
C GLY A 226 1.57 -16.05 -16.31
N GLU A 227 2.66 -16.05 -15.55
CA GLU A 227 3.31 -17.25 -14.99
C GLU A 227 2.57 -17.69 -13.71
N PHE A 228 1.31 -18.10 -13.83
CA PHE A 228 0.44 -18.36 -12.68
C PHE A 228 0.84 -19.58 -11.86
N GLU A 229 1.18 -20.69 -12.50
CA GLU A 229 1.58 -21.93 -11.81
C GLU A 229 2.78 -21.75 -10.86
N PRO A 230 3.93 -21.18 -11.30
CA PRO A 230 5.05 -20.97 -10.39
C PRO A 230 4.73 -19.93 -9.31
N ALA A 231 3.88 -18.92 -9.60
CA ALA A 231 3.46 -17.96 -8.59
C ALA A 231 2.58 -18.59 -7.50
N GLU A 232 1.70 -19.53 -7.87
CA GLU A 232 0.83 -20.25 -6.92
C GLU A 232 1.67 -21.13 -5.99
N ILE A 233 2.64 -21.88 -6.53
CA ILE A 233 3.56 -22.70 -5.74
C ILE A 233 4.30 -21.84 -4.70
N VAL A 234 4.85 -20.70 -5.13
CA VAL A 234 5.54 -19.77 -4.22
C VAL A 234 4.59 -19.30 -3.13
N LEU A 235 3.40 -18.83 -3.48
CA LEU A 235 2.47 -18.25 -2.51
C LEU A 235 1.92 -19.27 -1.51
N GLU A 236 1.74 -20.52 -1.91
CA GLU A 236 1.33 -21.59 -0.99
C GLU A 236 2.44 -21.95 0.00
N GLU A 237 3.69 -22.07 -0.46
CA GLU A 237 4.85 -22.25 0.45
C GLU A 237 4.97 -21.09 1.44
N LEU A 238 4.79 -19.84 0.95
CA LEU A 238 4.77 -18.66 1.82
C LEU A 238 3.64 -18.71 2.85
N ASN A 239 2.46 -19.21 2.48
CA ASN A 239 1.33 -19.36 3.39
C ASN A 239 1.56 -20.44 4.44
N GLU A 240 2.12 -21.58 4.07
CA GLU A 240 2.52 -22.63 5.02
C GLU A 240 3.49 -22.08 6.07
N ASN A 241 4.52 -21.37 5.60
CA ASN A 241 5.47 -20.71 6.50
C ASN A 241 4.81 -19.63 7.38
N ALA A 242 3.96 -18.79 6.80
CA ALA A 242 3.29 -17.73 7.54
C ALA A 242 2.35 -18.29 8.62
N ARG A 243 1.67 -19.41 8.34
CA ARG A 243 0.83 -20.11 9.33
C ARG A 243 1.68 -20.73 10.44
N SER A 244 2.77 -21.42 10.11
CA SER A 244 3.61 -22.09 11.11
C SER A 244 4.29 -21.09 12.06
N LEU A 245 4.76 -19.96 11.55
CA LEU A 245 5.42 -18.90 12.31
C LEU A 245 4.46 -17.83 12.85
N ARG A 246 3.16 -17.99 12.61
CA ARG A 246 2.10 -17.04 13.00
C ARG A 246 2.31 -15.61 12.46
N LEU A 247 2.86 -15.48 11.26
CA LEU A 247 3.07 -14.22 10.53
C LEU A 247 1.77 -13.76 9.85
N MET A 248 0.79 -13.33 10.65
CA MET A 248 -0.55 -12.98 10.15
C MET A 248 -0.54 -11.84 9.14
N SER A 249 0.39 -10.89 9.28
CA SER A 249 0.55 -9.79 8.30
C SER A 249 1.06 -10.29 6.96
N ASP A 250 1.96 -11.28 6.95
CA ASP A 250 2.43 -11.91 5.71
C ASP A 250 1.34 -12.76 5.08
N LEU A 251 0.66 -13.58 5.88
CA LEU A 251 -0.47 -14.38 5.42
C LEU A 251 -1.54 -13.53 4.72
N ASN A 252 -1.89 -12.36 5.27
CA ASN A 252 -2.86 -11.47 4.64
C ASN A 252 -2.35 -10.93 3.28
N ARG A 253 -1.08 -10.54 3.18
CA ARG A 253 -0.48 -10.09 1.91
C ARG A 253 -0.44 -11.21 0.87
N ASN A 254 -0.12 -12.42 1.29
CA ASN A 254 -0.03 -13.59 0.43
C ASN A 254 -1.41 -13.97 -0.12
N LEU A 255 -2.46 -13.94 0.72
CA LEU A 255 -3.85 -14.17 0.30
C LEU A 255 -4.32 -13.14 -0.74
N LEU A 256 -3.91 -11.88 -0.64
CA LEU A 256 -4.21 -10.86 -1.63
C LEU A 256 -3.52 -11.12 -2.99
N LEU A 257 -2.28 -11.62 -2.96
CA LEU A 257 -1.61 -12.04 -4.19
C LEU A 257 -2.22 -13.29 -4.81
N LEU A 258 -2.64 -14.28 -4.00
CA LEU A 258 -3.40 -15.43 -4.47
C LEU A 258 -4.75 -14.99 -5.06
N ASN A 259 -5.42 -14.03 -4.44
CA ASN A 259 -6.65 -13.46 -4.98
C ASN A 259 -6.41 -12.89 -6.39
N GLN A 260 -5.36 -12.08 -6.55
CA GLN A 260 -5.00 -11.50 -7.84
C GLN A 260 -4.67 -12.59 -8.87
N LEU A 261 -3.91 -13.62 -8.48
CA LEU A 261 -3.57 -14.76 -9.33
C LEU A 261 -4.83 -15.49 -9.83
N TYR A 262 -5.73 -15.85 -8.91
CA TYR A 262 -6.97 -16.56 -9.23
C TYR A 262 -7.92 -15.70 -10.06
N TRP A 263 -7.97 -14.41 -9.77
CA TRP A 263 -8.81 -13.48 -10.53
C TRP A 263 -8.36 -13.38 -12.00
N GLN A 264 -7.05 -13.26 -12.23
CA GLN A 264 -6.43 -13.13 -13.56
C GLN A 264 -6.44 -14.45 -14.35
N SER A 265 -6.30 -15.59 -13.66
CA SER A 265 -6.40 -16.92 -14.29
C SER A 265 -7.85 -17.38 -14.54
N GLY A 266 -8.85 -16.59 -14.16
CA GLY A 266 -10.27 -16.90 -14.37
C GLY A 266 -10.88 -17.84 -13.33
N ARG A 267 -10.14 -18.23 -12.29
CA ARG A 267 -10.58 -19.10 -11.18
C ARG A 267 -11.41 -18.31 -10.16
N LYS A 268 -12.61 -17.87 -10.56
CA LYS A 268 -13.45 -16.94 -9.77
C LYS A 268 -13.83 -17.46 -8.38
N ASN A 269 -14.12 -18.75 -8.25
CA ASN A 269 -14.47 -19.35 -6.95
C ASN A 269 -13.28 -19.34 -5.98
N ASP A 270 -12.09 -19.68 -6.47
CA ASP A 270 -10.88 -19.64 -5.65
C ASP A 270 -10.53 -18.21 -5.25
N ALA A 271 -10.62 -17.27 -6.19
CA ALA A 271 -10.42 -15.84 -5.93
C ALA A 271 -11.36 -15.33 -4.83
N GLN A 272 -12.65 -15.66 -4.92
CA GLN A 272 -13.64 -15.28 -3.93
C GLN A 272 -13.31 -15.86 -2.55
N ARG A 273 -12.96 -17.15 -2.47
CA ARG A 273 -12.61 -17.82 -1.21
C ARG A 273 -11.43 -17.12 -0.51
N VAL A 274 -10.32 -16.91 -1.21
CA VAL A 274 -9.14 -16.27 -0.60
C VAL A 274 -9.37 -14.78 -0.28
N LEU A 275 -10.27 -14.10 -0.98
CA LEU A 275 -10.67 -12.73 -0.64
C LEU A 275 -11.46 -12.67 0.66
N LEU A 276 -12.37 -13.63 0.89
CA LEU A 276 -13.09 -13.76 2.16
C LEU A 276 -12.13 -14.02 3.32
N ASP A 277 -11.17 -14.93 3.13
CA ASP A 277 -10.14 -15.22 4.13
C ASP A 277 -9.28 -13.99 4.43
N ALA A 278 -8.90 -13.21 3.40
CA ALA A 278 -8.15 -11.97 3.55
C ALA A 278 -8.95 -10.90 4.31
N LEU A 279 -10.24 -10.72 4.01
CA LEU A 279 -11.13 -9.79 4.71
C LEU A 279 -11.30 -10.18 6.18
N GLN A 280 -11.47 -11.46 6.48
CA GLN A 280 -11.57 -11.97 7.84
C GLN A 280 -10.25 -11.72 8.60
N LEU A 281 -9.10 -12.01 7.98
CA LEU A 281 -7.79 -11.76 8.58
C LEU A 281 -7.49 -10.26 8.74
N ALA A 282 -8.09 -9.42 7.90
CA ALA A 282 -8.04 -7.97 8.04
C ALA A 282 -8.76 -7.45 9.28
N ASN A 283 -9.68 -8.20 9.90
CA ASN A 283 -10.24 -7.84 11.20
C ASN A 283 -9.21 -7.87 12.32
N ARG A 284 -8.20 -8.75 12.23
CA ARG A 284 -7.08 -8.78 13.16
C ARG A 284 -5.98 -7.81 12.75
N THR A 285 -5.52 -7.88 11.50
CA THR A 285 -4.38 -7.10 11.01
C THR A 285 -4.73 -5.63 10.77
N GLY A 286 -6.00 -5.26 10.61
CA GLY A 286 -6.40 -3.88 10.32
C GLY A 286 -6.05 -3.38 8.92
N PHE A 287 -5.60 -4.26 8.02
CA PHE A 287 -5.14 -3.86 6.68
C PHE A 287 -6.25 -3.27 5.80
N ILE A 288 -5.89 -2.20 5.08
CA ILE A 288 -6.73 -1.53 4.09
C ILE A 288 -5.93 -1.26 2.83
N SER A 289 -4.82 -0.50 2.91
CA SER A 289 -4.06 -0.11 1.70
C SER A 289 -3.51 -1.27 0.90
N HIS A 290 -3.26 -2.41 1.54
CA HIS A 290 -2.86 -3.65 0.85
C HIS A 290 -3.94 -4.15 -0.12
N PHE A 291 -5.22 -3.93 0.18
CA PHE A 291 -6.32 -4.20 -0.76
C PHE A 291 -6.43 -3.09 -1.81
N VAL A 292 -6.24 -1.83 -1.40
CA VAL A 292 -6.40 -0.66 -2.27
C VAL A 292 -5.47 -0.71 -3.47
N ILE A 293 -4.20 -1.08 -3.28
CA ILE A 293 -3.20 -1.14 -4.36
C ILE A 293 -3.51 -2.17 -5.46
N GLU A 294 -4.44 -3.10 -5.25
CA GLU A 294 -4.89 -4.03 -6.30
C GLU A 294 -5.93 -3.38 -7.25
N GLY A 295 -6.42 -2.19 -6.91
CA GLY A 295 -7.17 -1.30 -7.79
C GLY A 295 -8.49 -1.88 -8.29
N GLU A 296 -8.76 -1.73 -9.60
CA GLU A 296 -10.07 -2.02 -10.19
C GLU A 296 -10.49 -3.49 -10.06
N ALA A 297 -9.53 -4.42 -10.15
CA ALA A 297 -9.81 -5.85 -9.95
C ALA A 297 -10.36 -6.12 -8.54
N MET A 298 -9.81 -5.46 -7.51
CA MET A 298 -10.31 -5.55 -6.15
C MET A 298 -11.67 -4.85 -6.01
N ALA A 299 -11.82 -3.66 -6.61
CA ALA A 299 -13.07 -2.91 -6.59
C ALA A 299 -14.26 -3.72 -7.13
N GLN A 300 -14.05 -4.39 -8.27
CA GLN A 300 -15.06 -5.24 -8.90
C GLN A 300 -15.46 -6.42 -7.99
N GLN A 301 -14.49 -7.11 -7.40
CA GLN A 301 -14.74 -8.23 -6.50
C GLN A 301 -15.48 -7.80 -5.23
N LEU A 302 -15.08 -6.68 -4.63
CA LEU A 302 -15.76 -6.13 -3.44
C LEU A 302 -17.19 -5.69 -3.76
N ARG A 303 -17.45 -5.07 -4.91
CA ARG A 303 -18.82 -4.73 -5.33
C ARG A 303 -19.69 -5.98 -5.48
N GLN A 304 -19.17 -7.04 -6.09
CA GLN A 304 -19.88 -8.31 -6.22
C GLN A 304 -20.20 -8.91 -4.83
N LEU A 305 -19.22 -8.96 -3.93
CA LEU A 305 -19.44 -9.48 -2.58
C LEU A 305 -20.46 -8.66 -1.77
N ILE A 306 -20.38 -7.33 -1.84
CA ILE A 306 -21.31 -6.44 -1.13
C ILE A 306 -22.74 -6.61 -1.68
N GLN A 307 -22.92 -6.74 -3.00
CA GLN A 307 -24.24 -6.92 -3.61
C GLN A 307 -24.91 -8.24 -3.21
N LEU A 308 -24.13 -9.28 -2.96
CA LEU A 308 -24.66 -10.58 -2.52
C LEU A 308 -25.20 -10.55 -1.09
N ASN A 309 -24.85 -9.56 -0.26
CA ASN A 309 -25.27 -9.43 1.14
C ASN A 309 -25.02 -10.70 1.98
N THR A 310 -23.95 -11.44 1.70
CA THR A 310 -23.58 -12.68 2.41
C THR A 310 -22.42 -12.50 3.40
N LEU A 311 -21.78 -11.34 3.40
CA LEU A 311 -20.68 -11.03 4.31
C LEU A 311 -21.20 -10.82 5.74
N PRO A 312 -20.49 -11.28 6.78
CA PRO A 312 -20.75 -10.83 8.14
C PRO A 312 -20.52 -9.31 8.28
N GLU A 313 -21.14 -8.70 9.28
CA GLU A 313 -21.22 -7.24 9.43
C GLU A 313 -19.84 -6.55 9.44
N MET A 314 -18.85 -7.12 10.14
CA MET A 314 -17.51 -6.54 10.24
C MET A 314 -16.78 -6.54 8.90
N GLU A 315 -16.80 -7.67 8.18
CA GLU A 315 -16.23 -7.83 6.85
C GLU A 315 -16.95 -6.94 5.84
N GLN A 316 -18.28 -6.80 5.94
CA GLN A 316 -19.07 -5.91 5.09
C GLN A 316 -18.66 -4.44 5.28
N HIS A 317 -18.59 -3.96 6.52
CA HIS A 317 -18.15 -2.60 6.82
C HIS A 317 -16.72 -2.35 6.32
N ARG A 318 -15.83 -3.35 6.48
CA ARG A 318 -14.45 -3.28 5.98
C ARG A 318 -14.40 -3.23 4.46
N ALA A 319 -15.12 -4.12 3.76
CA ALA A 319 -15.22 -4.13 2.31
C ALA A 319 -15.72 -2.79 1.76
N GLN A 320 -16.75 -2.21 2.39
CA GLN A 320 -17.27 -0.88 2.06
C GLN A 320 -16.22 0.22 2.30
N ARG A 321 -15.46 0.16 3.39
CA ARG A 321 -14.35 1.09 3.64
C ARG A 321 -13.28 0.97 2.57
N ILE A 322 -12.78 -0.23 2.28
CA ILE A 322 -11.77 -0.47 1.24
C ILE A 322 -12.27 0.05 -0.11
N LEU A 323 -13.51 -0.25 -0.49
CA LEU A 323 -14.09 0.23 -1.74
C LEU A 323 -14.17 1.77 -1.80
N ARG A 324 -14.52 2.43 -0.68
CA ARG A 324 -14.46 3.89 -0.59
C ARG A 324 -13.03 4.41 -0.79
N GLU A 325 -12.03 3.82 -0.14
CA GLU A 325 -10.62 4.21 -0.30
C GLU A 325 -10.15 4.03 -1.75
N ILE A 326 -10.47 2.90 -2.38
CA ILE A 326 -10.18 2.66 -3.81
C ILE A 326 -10.81 3.74 -4.65
N ASN A 327 -12.09 4.04 -4.44
CA ASN A 327 -12.80 5.05 -5.23
C ASN A 327 -12.24 6.47 -5.01
N GLN A 328 -11.85 6.82 -3.78
CA GLN A 328 -11.28 8.12 -3.42
C GLN A 328 -9.88 8.34 -3.99
N HIS A 329 -9.08 7.28 -4.09
CA HIS A 329 -7.66 7.38 -4.47
C HIS A 329 -7.43 7.04 -5.94
N HIS A 330 -8.15 6.08 -6.49
CA HIS A 330 -8.21 5.92 -7.95
C HIS A 330 -8.93 7.07 -8.66
N ARG A 331 -9.20 8.20 -7.97
CA ARG A 331 -9.50 9.54 -8.53
C ARG A 331 -8.67 9.91 -9.75
N HIS A 332 -7.45 9.40 -9.90
CA HIS A 332 -6.59 9.63 -11.06
C HIS A 332 -6.82 8.70 -12.27
N LYS A 333 -7.69 7.67 -12.15
CA LYS A 333 -8.30 6.96 -13.30
C LYS A 333 -9.65 7.55 -13.69
N PHE A 334 -9.97 8.74 -13.19
CA PHE A 334 -11.18 9.42 -13.58
C PHE A 334 -10.85 10.05 -14.91
N ALA A 335 -11.80 10.02 -15.82
CA ALA A 335 -11.84 11.03 -16.85
C ALA A 335 -11.96 12.38 -16.13
N HIS A 336 -10.83 12.93 -15.67
CA HIS A 336 -10.76 14.34 -15.40
C HIS A 336 -10.84 14.98 -16.77
N PHE A 337 -12.09 15.24 -17.16
CA PHE A 337 -12.46 16.22 -18.15
C PHE A 337 -12.08 17.61 -17.59
N ASP A 338 -10.79 17.79 -17.27
CA ASP A 338 -10.22 19.04 -16.83
C ASP A 338 -10.21 20.05 -17.98
N GLU A 339 -9.94 21.31 -17.68
CA GLU A 339 -10.01 22.36 -18.70
C GLU A 339 -9.10 22.06 -19.89
N GLY A 340 -7.90 21.48 -19.66
CA GLY A 340 -6.97 21.08 -20.71
C GLY A 340 -7.43 19.86 -21.54
N PHE A 341 -8.12 18.88 -20.95
CA PHE A 341 -8.77 17.81 -21.69
C PHE A 341 -9.91 18.36 -22.54
N VAL A 342 -10.79 19.18 -21.95
CA VAL A 342 -11.97 19.72 -22.63
C VAL A 342 -11.55 20.61 -23.80
N GLU A 343 -10.54 21.45 -23.63
CA GLU A 343 -10.02 22.30 -24.69
C GLU A 343 -9.45 21.46 -25.84
N ARG A 344 -8.63 20.44 -25.55
CA ARG A 344 -8.08 19.55 -26.58
C ARG A 344 -9.17 18.72 -27.25
N LEU A 345 -10.17 18.26 -26.50
CA LEU A 345 -11.32 17.52 -27.02
C LEU A 345 -12.13 18.39 -27.99
N LEU A 346 -12.54 19.60 -27.59
CA LEU A 346 -13.33 20.49 -28.45
C LEU A 346 -12.61 20.84 -29.76
N ASN A 347 -11.27 20.90 -29.72
CA ASN A 347 -10.40 21.15 -30.88
C ASN A 347 -10.02 19.88 -31.67
N HIS A 348 -10.40 18.67 -31.21
CA HIS A 348 -10.09 17.42 -31.89
C HIS A 348 -10.98 17.25 -33.14
N PRO A 349 -10.43 16.89 -34.33
CA PRO A 349 -11.18 16.88 -35.59
C PRO A 349 -12.43 15.98 -35.57
N ASP A 350 -12.32 14.80 -34.94
CA ASP A 350 -13.38 13.78 -34.92
C ASP A 350 -14.41 13.93 -33.79
N VAL A 351 -14.37 15.03 -33.03
CA VAL A 351 -15.33 15.20 -31.94
C VAL A 351 -16.77 15.35 -32.49
N PRO A 352 -17.76 14.68 -31.86
CA PRO A 352 -19.16 14.85 -32.23
C PRO A 352 -19.60 16.31 -32.22
N GLU A 353 -20.26 16.74 -33.30
CA GLU A 353 -20.68 18.14 -33.49
C GLU A 353 -21.68 18.60 -32.41
N LEU A 354 -22.46 17.68 -31.83
CA LEU A 354 -23.34 17.93 -30.70
C LEU A 354 -22.58 18.45 -29.45
N ILE A 355 -21.36 17.95 -29.22
CA ILE A 355 -20.51 18.35 -28.09
C ILE A 355 -19.92 19.75 -28.33
N ARG A 356 -19.64 20.12 -29.58
CA ARG A 356 -19.18 21.48 -29.95
C ARG A 356 -20.30 22.51 -29.87
N THR A 357 -21.49 22.15 -30.31
CA THR A 357 -22.64 23.07 -30.40
C THR A 357 -23.33 23.29 -29.05
N SER A 358 -23.31 22.29 -28.16
CA SER A 358 -23.84 22.39 -26.81
C SER A 358 -22.84 21.83 -25.78
N PRO A 359 -21.77 22.57 -25.46
CA PRO A 359 -20.74 22.09 -24.55
C PRO A 359 -21.31 21.81 -23.16
N LEU A 360 -20.79 20.74 -22.56
CA LEU A 360 -21.02 20.45 -21.15
C LEU A 360 -20.36 21.55 -20.31
N THR A 361 -21.05 21.98 -19.28
CA THR A 361 -20.47 22.84 -18.25
C THR A 361 -19.39 22.08 -17.48
N GLN A 362 -18.48 22.79 -16.83
CA GLN A 362 -17.46 22.18 -15.96
C GLN A 362 -18.08 21.22 -14.94
N ARG A 363 -19.26 21.56 -14.40
CA ARG A 363 -19.97 20.72 -13.44
C ARG A 363 -20.55 19.46 -14.08
N GLU A 364 -21.08 19.56 -15.29
CA GLU A 364 -21.57 18.40 -16.05
C GLU A 364 -20.43 17.46 -16.47
N TRP A 365 -19.26 18.01 -16.82
CA TRP A 365 -18.03 17.25 -17.05
C TRP A 365 -17.56 16.50 -15.81
N GLN A 366 -17.54 17.16 -14.65
CA GLN A 366 -17.25 16.51 -13.37
C GLN A 366 -18.25 15.38 -13.10
N VAL A 367 -19.55 15.63 -13.28
CA VAL A 367 -20.59 14.61 -13.09
C VAL A 367 -20.42 13.45 -14.07
N LEU A 368 -20.09 13.69 -15.34
CA LEU A 368 -19.84 12.64 -16.33
C LEU A 368 -18.63 11.78 -15.95
N GLY A 369 -17.54 12.40 -15.50
CA GLY A 369 -16.35 11.69 -15.01
C GLY A 369 -16.67 10.79 -13.81
N LEU A 370 -17.43 11.30 -12.84
CA LEU A 370 -17.87 10.50 -11.70
C LEU A 370 -18.87 9.39 -12.09
N ILE A 371 -19.71 9.64 -13.10
CA ILE A 371 -20.61 8.61 -13.65
C ILE A 371 -19.82 7.48 -14.27
N TYR A 372 -18.83 7.82 -15.11
CA TYR A 372 -17.92 6.88 -15.75
C TYR A 372 -17.17 6.04 -14.71
N SER A 373 -16.73 6.66 -13.61
CA SER A 373 -16.09 5.98 -12.48
C SER A 373 -17.05 5.16 -11.58
N GLY A 374 -18.33 5.02 -11.95
CA GLY A 374 -19.27 4.14 -11.27
C GLY A 374 -19.91 4.70 -9.98
N TYR A 375 -19.80 6.00 -9.71
CA TYR A 375 -20.32 6.61 -8.48
C TYR A 375 -21.86 6.74 -8.49
N SER A 376 -22.56 6.29 -7.44
CA SER A 376 -24.00 6.55 -7.28
C SER A 376 -24.31 8.05 -7.17
N ASN A 377 -25.56 8.46 -7.41
CA ASN A 377 -25.95 9.87 -7.30
C ASN A 377 -25.66 10.47 -5.90
N GLU A 378 -25.78 9.66 -4.85
CA GLU A 378 -25.46 10.07 -3.48
C GLU A 378 -23.95 10.22 -3.27
N GLN A 379 -23.15 9.31 -3.86
CA GLN A 379 -21.69 9.40 -3.84
C GLN A 379 -21.20 10.62 -4.61
N ILE A 380 -21.78 10.91 -5.79
CA ILE A 380 -21.49 12.12 -6.56
C ILE A 380 -21.86 13.37 -5.75
N ALA A 381 -22.97 13.36 -5.02
CA ALA A 381 -23.41 14.49 -4.21
C ALA A 381 -22.42 14.77 -3.07
N GLY A 382 -21.98 13.72 -2.37
CA GLY A 382 -20.95 13.81 -1.35
C GLY A 382 -19.61 14.30 -1.90
N GLU A 383 -19.19 13.77 -3.06
CA GLU A 383 -17.94 14.15 -3.73
C GLU A 383 -17.91 15.63 -4.10
N LEU A 384 -19.03 16.11 -4.60
CA LEU A 384 -19.17 17.45 -5.13
C LEU A 384 -19.65 18.47 -4.07
N ALA A 385 -19.80 18.05 -2.81
CA ALA A 385 -20.30 18.85 -1.69
C ALA A 385 -21.62 19.58 -1.99
N VAL A 386 -22.56 18.87 -2.62
CA VAL A 386 -23.89 19.39 -2.99
C VAL A 386 -25.00 18.41 -2.63
N ALA A 387 -26.25 18.86 -2.63
CA ALA A 387 -27.39 17.98 -2.39
C ALA A 387 -27.59 16.97 -3.54
N ALA A 388 -28.11 15.77 -3.23
CA ALA A 388 -28.39 14.74 -4.24
C ALA A 388 -29.43 15.18 -5.29
N THR A 389 -30.33 16.10 -4.94
CA THR A 389 -31.28 16.74 -5.86
C THR A 389 -30.57 17.61 -6.91
N THR A 390 -29.51 18.32 -6.50
CA THR A 390 -28.65 19.10 -7.41
C THR A 390 -27.95 18.17 -8.41
N ILE A 391 -27.46 17.02 -7.95
CA ILE A 391 -26.87 16.01 -8.84
C ILE A 391 -27.88 15.46 -9.84
N LYS A 392 -29.10 15.12 -9.42
CA LYS A 392 -30.15 14.68 -10.35
C LYS A 392 -30.39 15.71 -11.47
N THR A 393 -30.32 17.00 -11.13
CA THR A 393 -30.47 18.09 -12.10
C THR A 393 -29.30 18.14 -13.08
N HIS A 394 -28.05 18.06 -12.59
CA HIS A 394 -26.88 18.00 -13.47
C HIS A 394 -26.89 16.77 -14.38
N ILE A 395 -27.30 15.60 -13.87
CA ILE A 395 -27.40 14.36 -14.66
C ILE A 395 -28.46 14.51 -15.76
N ARG A 396 -29.62 15.09 -15.46
CA ARG A 396 -30.67 15.32 -16.46
C ARG A 396 -30.17 16.21 -17.60
N ASN A 397 -29.51 17.33 -17.26
CA ASN A 397 -28.99 18.27 -18.25
C ASN A 397 -27.84 17.65 -19.05
N LEU A 398 -26.95 16.93 -18.39
CA LEU A 398 -25.89 16.13 -19.01
C LEU A 398 -26.47 15.15 -20.05
N TYR A 399 -27.48 14.38 -19.68
CA TYR A 399 -28.10 13.39 -20.58
C TYR A 399 -28.76 14.05 -21.79
N GLN A 400 -29.47 15.16 -21.56
CA GLN A 400 -30.07 15.93 -22.64
C GLN A 400 -29.01 16.45 -23.62
N LYS A 401 -27.88 16.96 -23.11
CA LYS A 401 -26.80 17.49 -23.95
C LYS A 401 -26.01 16.41 -24.68
N LEU A 402 -25.87 15.22 -24.09
CA LEU A 402 -25.23 14.07 -24.72
C LEU A 402 -26.18 13.28 -25.64
N GLY A 403 -27.48 13.57 -25.63
CA GLY A 403 -28.46 12.81 -26.41
C GLY A 403 -28.67 11.38 -25.93
N VAL A 404 -28.47 11.12 -24.63
CA VAL A 404 -28.56 9.78 -24.03
C VAL A 404 -29.75 9.66 -23.07
N ALA A 405 -30.28 8.45 -22.91
CA ALA A 405 -31.42 8.18 -22.02
C ALA A 405 -31.01 7.46 -20.74
N HIS A 406 -29.97 6.61 -20.81
CA HIS A 406 -29.56 5.78 -19.69
C HIS A 406 -28.14 6.09 -19.23
N ARG A 407 -27.91 5.80 -17.95
CA ARG A 407 -26.60 5.95 -17.31
C ARG A 407 -25.51 5.16 -18.03
N GLN A 408 -25.84 3.97 -18.50
CA GLN A 408 -24.91 3.11 -19.22
C GLN A 408 -24.51 3.73 -20.57
N ASP A 409 -25.43 4.42 -21.25
CA ASP A 409 -25.13 5.16 -22.48
C ASP A 409 -24.18 6.33 -22.22
N ALA A 410 -24.35 7.04 -21.10
CA ALA A 410 -23.44 8.10 -20.68
C ALA A 410 -22.02 7.56 -20.38
N VAL A 411 -21.92 6.38 -19.76
CA VAL A 411 -20.65 5.68 -19.55
C VAL A 411 -19.99 5.33 -20.89
N GLN A 412 -20.75 4.78 -21.85
CA GLN A 412 -20.25 4.47 -23.18
C GLN A 412 -19.77 5.72 -23.93
N HIS A 413 -20.50 6.84 -23.81
CA HIS A 413 -20.08 8.12 -24.36
C HIS A 413 -18.75 8.59 -23.77
N ALA A 414 -18.61 8.59 -22.43
CA ALA A 414 -17.36 8.95 -21.78
C ALA A 414 -16.20 8.04 -22.23
N GLN A 415 -16.44 6.74 -22.38
CA GLN A 415 -15.47 5.78 -22.90
C GLN A 415 -14.98 6.11 -24.32
N GLN A 416 -15.90 6.50 -25.22
CA GLN A 416 -15.56 6.90 -26.59
C GLN A 416 -14.71 8.18 -26.61
N LEU A 417 -15.05 9.16 -25.78
CA LEU A 417 -14.28 10.41 -25.66
C LEU A 417 -12.86 10.16 -25.17
N LEU A 418 -12.69 9.31 -24.15
CA LEU A 418 -11.37 8.92 -23.65
C LEU A 418 -10.54 8.21 -24.72
N LYS A 419 -11.15 7.25 -25.43
CA LYS A 419 -10.49 6.52 -26.51
C LYS A 419 -10.05 7.44 -27.66
N MET A 420 -10.90 8.40 -28.04
CA MET A 420 -10.58 9.42 -29.06
C MET A 420 -9.36 10.25 -28.68
N MET A 421 -9.22 10.55 -27.39
CA MET A 421 -8.10 11.34 -26.85
C MET A 421 -6.86 10.50 -26.52
N GLY A 422 -6.81 9.23 -26.94
CA GLY A 422 -5.66 8.34 -26.78
C GLY A 422 -5.52 7.75 -25.37
N TYR A 423 -6.52 7.89 -24.50
CA TYR A 423 -6.54 7.21 -23.21
C TYR A 423 -6.95 5.74 -23.40
N GLY A 424 -6.09 4.82 -22.95
CA GLY A 424 -6.38 3.39 -22.97
C GLY A 424 -7.47 3.05 -21.96
N VAL A 425 -8.55 2.43 -22.44
CA VAL A 425 -9.66 1.93 -21.60
C VAL A 425 -9.38 0.51 -21.15
#